data_AF-A0A1V5Y1P7-F1
#
_entry.id   AF-A0A1V5Y1P7-F1
#
_cell.length_a   1.000
_cell.length_b   1.000
_cell.length_c   1.000
_cell.angle_alpha   90.00
_cell.angle_beta   90.00
_cell.angle_gamma   90.00
#
_symmetry.space_group_name_H-M   'P 1'
#
loop_
_entity.id
_entity.type
_entity.pdbx_description
1 polymer ?
#
loop_
_entity_poly.entity_id
_entity_poly.type
_entity_poly.pdbx_seq_one_letter_code
_entity_poly.pdbx_strand_id
1 'polypeptide(L)'
;MKLKEHVIILLVICFCILGRHCISWGDDYDYYPNSKFGYNDAEDTYQVIFDVEDPGFSFLSGTWNLMNTGQRYAYYYFSIAGPGKGDARARWIADGFPRGEYLVEYYAIYDNYPADARYEVICKDGVHNLIVDMNYKIGDWHSLGTFPIDRVCVVTVSDFWEGVGVKLAVDALRFTLLSELSTSPTTAIPPHIGICIDDCGSVDPTSPSQPIYKMLRLPFKMTYAVMPQLKYTNITAEEIAKLGSEVILHQPMQAITVANPGPGGIIDSMTLKQVRSTISTNLDSIAHCAGMNNHMGSLITQQPDKMQVCLEELKKRNMYFFDSRTITTTVGYLLAQHNGLIAGQRDIFIDAAGDKIKAKALIRNLALRALHAPHVPHLAIGHCTYQGTADALKEIAPELAAMGVEVWTLSRCLSHIVEADFQPAGSSFEMQGAWSQNPNNRYSKELRDGFSAMLFNCAASSNDKAVFAPNLPHDGMFDLYATWAPDDSATSQALVTVSTPYVLKSVILDESISPCDWAYLGRFPFTAGDNNSIIFDNSLCNIPDKNLWADAVKLIYAAPLPGSQTWIFY
;
A
#
# COMPACT_ATOMS: atom_id res chain seq x y z
N MET A 1 17.43 26.23 -15.87
CA MET A 1 16.46 25.84 -16.91
C MET A 1 16.65 24.39 -17.35
N LYS A 2 17.86 23.94 -17.71
CA LYS A 2 18.17 22.53 -18.10
C LYS A 2 18.05 21.42 -17.04
N LEU A 3 17.76 21.72 -15.77
CA LEU A 3 17.60 20.69 -14.72
C LEU A 3 16.17 20.13 -14.62
N LYS A 4 15.16 20.87 -15.08
CA LYS A 4 13.76 20.41 -15.06
C LYS A 4 13.48 19.39 -16.16
N GLU A 5 14.10 19.56 -17.33
CA GLU A 5 13.97 18.69 -18.51
C GLU A 5 14.40 17.23 -18.24
N HIS A 6 15.41 16.99 -17.39
CA HIS A 6 15.90 15.64 -17.11
C HIS A 6 15.09 14.87 -16.07
N VAL A 7 14.35 15.57 -15.20
CA VAL A 7 13.51 14.95 -14.15
C VAL A 7 12.22 14.39 -14.77
N ILE A 8 11.66 15.09 -15.75
CA ILE A 8 10.43 14.68 -16.46
C ILE A 8 10.72 13.46 -17.36
N ILE A 9 11.83 13.47 -18.09
CA ILE A 9 12.23 12.35 -18.96
C ILE A 9 12.49 11.06 -18.16
N LEU A 10 13.04 11.14 -16.93
CA LEU A 10 13.31 9.96 -16.10
C LEU A 10 12.03 9.35 -15.49
N LEU A 11 11.02 10.17 -15.19
CA LEU A 11 9.72 9.72 -14.69
C LEU A 11 8.96 8.90 -15.75
N VAL A 12 9.04 9.31 -17.02
CA VAL A 12 8.36 8.65 -18.16
C VAL A 12 8.98 7.28 -18.48
N ILE A 13 10.30 7.12 -18.38
CA ILE A 13 10.97 5.83 -18.64
C ILE A 13 10.63 4.78 -17.57
N CYS A 14 10.32 5.19 -16.34
CA CYS A 14 10.03 4.27 -15.23
C CYS A 14 8.64 3.61 -15.29
N PHE A 15 7.65 4.25 -15.92
CA PHE A 15 6.31 3.67 -16.07
C PHE A 15 6.28 2.50 -17.07
N CYS A 16 7.18 2.47 -18.06
CA CYS A 16 7.16 1.48 -19.14
C CYS A 16 7.79 0.12 -18.83
N ILE A 17 8.53 -0.05 -17.72
CA ILE A 17 9.39 -1.24 -17.51
C ILE A 17 8.75 -2.33 -16.61
N LEU A 18 7.63 -2.08 -15.92
CA LEU A 18 7.13 -2.93 -14.82
C LEU A 18 5.81 -3.69 -15.05
N GLY A 19 5.52 -4.13 -16.28
CA GLY A 19 4.95 -5.46 -16.54
C GLY A 19 3.65 -5.90 -15.83
N ARG A 20 2.64 -5.03 -15.65
CA ARG A 20 1.27 -5.45 -15.30
C ARG A 20 0.17 -5.01 -16.27
N HIS A 21 0.53 -4.47 -17.42
CA HIS A 21 -0.36 -4.36 -18.58
C HIS A 21 0.25 -5.12 -19.74
N CYS A 22 -0.58 -5.81 -20.52
CA CYS A 22 -0.17 -6.31 -21.82
C CYS A 22 0.25 -5.09 -22.66
N ILE A 23 1.55 -4.86 -22.75
CA ILE A 23 2.13 -3.95 -23.72
C ILE A 23 1.95 -4.62 -25.08
N SER A 24 0.98 -4.16 -25.88
CA SER A 24 1.18 -4.29 -27.33
C SER A 24 2.09 -3.14 -27.74
N TRP A 25 3.33 -3.46 -28.10
CA TRP A 25 4.08 -2.62 -29.02
C TRP A 25 3.37 -2.76 -30.37
N GLY A 26 2.36 -1.91 -30.59
CA GLY A 26 1.84 -1.64 -31.92
C GLY A 26 2.68 -0.50 -32.47
N ASP A 27 3.50 -0.81 -33.47
CA ASP A 27 4.16 0.18 -34.31
C ASP A 27 3.15 1.23 -34.80
N ASP A 28 3.60 2.50 -34.84
CA ASP A 28 3.08 3.62 -35.64
C ASP A 28 1.59 3.57 -36.01
N TYR A 29 0.71 4.31 -35.30
CA TYR A 29 -0.41 5.11 -35.87
C TYR A 29 -1.14 5.83 -34.72
N ASP A 30 -0.83 7.12 -34.49
CA ASP A 30 -1.53 8.00 -33.54
C ASP A 30 -3.01 8.17 -33.97
N TYR A 31 -3.92 7.47 -33.31
CA TYR A 31 -5.36 7.60 -33.54
C TYR A 31 -5.95 8.85 -32.89
N TYR A 32 -5.45 9.19 -31.71
CA TYR A 32 -5.78 10.43 -31.01
C TYR A 32 -4.72 11.47 -31.37
N PRO A 33 -5.09 12.71 -31.77
CA PRO A 33 -4.08 13.76 -31.91
C PRO A 33 -3.39 13.97 -30.56
N ASN A 34 -2.07 13.79 -30.54
CA ASN A 34 -1.17 13.75 -29.38
C ASN A 34 -1.25 12.43 -28.59
N SER A 35 -0.14 11.68 -28.62
CA SER A 35 0.06 10.28 -28.19
C SER A 35 -0.59 9.84 -26.86
N LYS A 36 -0.98 8.55 -26.77
CA LYS A 36 -1.63 7.88 -25.61
C LYS A 36 -0.92 8.11 -24.26
N PHE A 37 0.40 8.28 -24.22
CA PHE A 37 1.16 8.62 -23.01
C PHE A 37 2.43 9.41 -23.37
N GLY A 38 2.61 10.60 -22.80
CA GLY A 38 3.83 11.38 -23.00
C GLY A 38 3.72 12.83 -22.55
N TYR A 39 4.83 13.40 -22.10
CA TYR A 39 4.98 14.85 -21.97
C TYR A 39 4.99 15.44 -23.39
N ASN A 40 4.07 16.37 -23.68
CA ASN A 40 4.01 17.00 -25.00
C ASN A 40 5.10 18.08 -25.08
N ASP A 41 6.23 17.77 -25.74
CA ASP A 41 7.38 18.67 -25.90
C ASP A 41 7.02 20.02 -26.57
N ALA A 42 5.92 20.08 -27.32
CA ALA A 42 5.47 21.31 -27.97
C ALA A 42 4.63 22.24 -27.06
N GLU A 43 4.00 21.70 -26.01
CA GLU A 43 3.03 22.42 -25.18
C GLU A 43 3.38 22.48 -23.67
N ASP A 44 4.44 21.79 -23.21
CA ASP A 44 4.88 21.77 -21.80
C ASP A 44 3.75 21.34 -20.83
N THR A 45 2.96 20.32 -21.21
CA THR A 45 1.85 19.80 -20.40
C THR A 45 1.95 18.29 -20.16
N TYR A 46 1.57 17.85 -18.96
CA TYR A 46 1.41 16.43 -18.62
C TYR A 46 0.00 15.98 -19.01
N GLN A 47 -0.09 14.96 -19.86
CA GLN A 47 -1.35 14.42 -20.38
C GLN A 47 -1.40 12.90 -20.23
N VAL A 48 -2.58 12.38 -19.87
CA VAL A 48 -2.87 10.94 -19.81
C VAL A 48 -4.21 10.66 -20.46
N ILE A 49 -4.28 9.60 -21.27
CA ILE A 49 -5.51 9.14 -21.92
C ILE A 49 -5.89 7.77 -21.36
N PHE A 50 -7.16 7.62 -20.95
CA PHE A 50 -7.76 6.37 -20.53
C PHE A 50 -8.84 5.96 -21.54
N ASP A 51 -8.56 4.90 -22.29
CA ASP A 51 -9.41 4.29 -23.30
C ASP A 51 -10.35 3.25 -22.66
N VAL A 52 -11.43 2.86 -23.35
CA VAL A 52 -12.35 1.80 -22.90
C VAL A 52 -11.72 0.41 -22.90
N GLU A 53 -10.57 0.24 -23.55
CA GLU A 53 -9.78 -0.99 -23.50
C GLU A 53 -8.84 -1.05 -22.28
N ASP A 54 -8.67 0.07 -21.57
CA ASP A 54 -7.74 0.15 -20.45
C ASP A 54 -8.35 -0.45 -19.17
N PRO A 55 -7.52 -1.08 -18.30
CA PRO A 55 -7.98 -1.76 -17.09
C PRO A 55 -8.77 -0.90 -16.08
N GLY A 56 -8.75 0.43 -16.21
CA GLY A 56 -9.54 1.36 -15.41
C GLY A 56 -11.00 1.51 -15.87
N PHE A 57 -11.38 0.97 -17.03
CA PHE A 57 -12.73 1.06 -17.58
C PHE A 57 -13.62 -0.14 -17.23
N SER A 58 -14.91 0.11 -16.98
CA SER A 58 -15.91 -0.94 -16.73
C SER A 58 -17.34 -0.46 -17.05
N PHE A 59 -18.19 -1.38 -17.54
CA PHE A 59 -19.64 -1.18 -17.55
C PHE A 59 -20.20 -1.58 -16.19
N LEU A 60 -20.84 -0.63 -15.49
CA LEU A 60 -21.41 -0.87 -14.16
C LEU A 60 -22.77 -1.54 -14.22
N SER A 61 -23.60 -1.12 -15.17
CA SER A 61 -24.99 -1.55 -15.29
C SER A 61 -25.55 -1.27 -16.69
N GLY A 62 -26.72 -1.86 -16.97
CA GLY A 62 -27.50 -1.68 -18.20
C GLY A 62 -26.84 -2.24 -19.47
N THR A 63 -27.47 -1.97 -20.62
CA THR A 63 -27.09 -2.58 -21.89
C THR A 63 -26.22 -1.64 -22.71
N TRP A 64 -24.98 -2.07 -22.92
CA TRP A 64 -23.98 -1.38 -23.73
C TRP A 64 -23.61 -2.25 -24.94
N ASN A 65 -23.69 -1.69 -26.14
CA ASN A 65 -23.36 -2.40 -27.37
C ASN A 65 -21.94 -2.04 -27.80
N LEU A 66 -21.04 -3.01 -27.74
CA LEU A 66 -19.71 -2.88 -28.33
C LEU A 66 -19.83 -2.84 -29.85
N MET A 67 -19.28 -1.80 -30.46
CA MET A 67 -19.20 -1.68 -31.92
C MET A 67 -17.77 -1.86 -32.38
N ASN A 68 -17.61 -2.65 -33.45
CA ASN A 68 -16.35 -2.85 -34.17
C ASN A 68 -16.56 -2.36 -35.61
N THR A 69 -15.76 -1.39 -36.04
CA THR A 69 -15.92 -0.72 -37.34
C THR A 69 -15.32 -1.48 -38.53
N GLY A 70 -14.68 -2.64 -38.31
CA GLY A 70 -14.42 -3.64 -39.34
C GLY A 70 -13.50 -3.24 -40.50
N GLN A 71 -12.69 -2.18 -40.39
CA GLN A 71 -11.67 -1.87 -41.40
C GLN A 71 -10.36 -2.65 -41.17
N ARG A 72 -9.72 -3.05 -42.27
CA ARG A 72 -8.73 -4.12 -42.35
C ARG A 72 -7.43 -3.95 -41.58
N TYR A 73 -7.18 -2.84 -40.87
CA TYR A 73 -6.01 -2.62 -40.00
C TYR A 73 -6.23 -1.48 -38.98
N ALA A 74 -7.20 -1.59 -38.06
CA ALA A 74 -7.19 -0.95 -36.73
C ALA A 74 -8.47 -1.33 -35.97
N TYR A 75 -8.33 -1.85 -34.75
CA TYR A 75 -9.46 -2.19 -33.90
C TYR A 75 -9.84 -0.95 -33.07
N TYR A 76 -11.03 -0.37 -33.30
CA TYR A 76 -11.62 0.61 -32.38
C TYR A 76 -12.88 -0.01 -31.78
N TYR A 77 -12.83 -0.33 -30.49
CA TYR A 77 -13.91 -0.92 -29.72
C TYR A 77 -14.54 0.13 -28.80
N PHE A 78 -15.44 0.97 -29.31
CA PHE A 78 -16.22 1.88 -28.47
C PHE A 78 -17.60 1.30 -28.16
N SER A 79 -18.24 1.82 -27.12
CA SER A 79 -19.50 1.27 -26.63
C SER A 79 -20.65 2.24 -26.72
N ILE A 80 -21.83 1.75 -27.11
CA ILE A 80 -23.03 2.58 -27.27
C ILE A 80 -24.16 2.15 -26.34
N ALA A 81 -24.72 3.12 -25.62
CA ALA A 81 -26.02 3.04 -24.98
C ALA A 81 -27.10 3.76 -25.82
N GLY A 82 -28.35 3.28 -25.72
CA GLY A 82 -29.54 3.98 -26.22
C GLY A 82 -30.16 4.88 -25.14
N PRO A 83 -31.15 5.73 -25.47
CA PRO A 83 -31.78 6.62 -24.49
C PRO A 83 -32.44 5.83 -23.36
N GLY A 84 -32.16 6.23 -22.12
CA GLY A 84 -32.65 5.55 -20.92
C GLY A 84 -32.88 6.49 -19.75
N LYS A 85 -33.14 5.88 -18.58
CA LYS A 85 -33.39 6.59 -17.30
C LYS A 85 -32.14 6.62 -16.40
N GLY A 86 -30.95 6.41 -16.96
CA GLY A 86 -29.68 6.34 -16.22
C GLY A 86 -29.31 4.94 -15.75
N ASP A 87 -30.02 3.91 -16.23
CA ASP A 87 -29.85 2.52 -15.80
C ASP A 87 -28.58 1.90 -16.44
N ALA A 88 -28.17 2.37 -17.61
CA ALA A 88 -26.91 1.98 -18.23
C ALA A 88 -25.79 2.93 -17.85
N ARG A 89 -24.74 2.42 -17.19
CA ARG A 89 -23.63 3.23 -16.67
C ARG A 89 -22.28 2.64 -17.08
N ALA A 90 -21.37 3.49 -17.51
CA ALA A 90 -19.98 3.16 -17.82
C ALA A 90 -19.05 4.03 -16.98
N ARG A 91 -17.94 3.47 -16.49
CA ARG A 91 -17.05 4.13 -15.53
C ARG A 91 -15.58 3.95 -15.91
N TRP A 92 -14.83 5.04 -15.82
CA TRP A 92 -13.37 5.05 -15.75
C TRP A 92 -12.93 5.36 -14.31
N ILE A 93 -12.04 4.54 -13.78
CA ILE A 93 -11.24 4.83 -12.59
C ILE A 93 -9.86 5.20 -13.10
N ALA A 94 -9.53 6.48 -13.01
CA ALA A 94 -8.26 7.02 -13.43
C ALA A 94 -7.42 7.32 -12.19
N ASP A 95 -6.33 6.60 -12.00
CA ASP A 95 -5.47 6.66 -10.82
C ASP A 95 -4.01 7.02 -11.17
N GLY A 96 -3.18 7.21 -10.15
CA GLY A 96 -1.75 7.50 -10.31
C GLY A 96 -1.41 8.94 -10.73
N PHE A 97 -2.37 9.86 -10.72
CA PHE A 97 -2.12 11.26 -11.09
C PHE A 97 -1.21 12.00 -10.09
N PRO A 98 -0.33 12.91 -10.56
CA PRO A 98 0.14 14.01 -9.75
C PRO A 98 -1.01 14.79 -9.10
N ARG A 99 -0.74 15.46 -7.97
CA ARG A 99 -1.73 16.32 -7.31
C ARG A 99 -1.86 17.65 -8.05
N GLY A 100 -3.04 18.00 -8.51
CA GLY A 100 -3.21 19.24 -9.24
C GLY A 100 -4.63 19.49 -9.73
N GLU A 101 -4.77 20.62 -10.40
CA GLU A 101 -5.95 20.93 -11.22
C GLU A 101 -5.76 20.27 -12.57
N TYR A 102 -6.74 19.46 -12.98
CA TYR A 102 -6.74 18.78 -14.26
C TYR A 102 -7.92 19.24 -15.10
N LEU A 103 -7.65 19.57 -16.36
CA LEU A 103 -8.67 19.59 -17.40
C LEU A 103 -9.01 18.14 -17.75
N VAL A 104 -10.28 17.76 -17.58
CA VAL A 104 -10.79 16.44 -17.95
C VAL A 104 -11.63 16.60 -19.20
N GLU A 105 -11.36 15.77 -20.19
CA GLU A 105 -11.99 15.81 -21.50
C GLU A 105 -12.43 14.42 -21.92
N TYR A 106 -13.48 14.34 -22.75
CA TYR A 106 -13.88 13.11 -23.41
C TYR A 106 -13.63 13.21 -24.91
N TYR A 107 -13.41 12.07 -25.57
CA TYR A 107 -13.25 12.01 -27.01
C TYR A 107 -14.59 11.78 -27.73
N ALA A 108 -14.94 12.65 -28.68
CA ALA A 108 -16.16 12.51 -29.46
C ALA A 108 -15.92 11.69 -30.74
N ILE A 109 -16.23 10.39 -30.71
CA ILE A 109 -16.01 9.46 -31.84
C ILE A 109 -17.22 9.24 -32.76
N TYR A 110 -18.42 9.67 -32.39
CA TYR A 110 -19.68 9.35 -33.08
C TYR A 110 -20.46 10.62 -33.47
N ASP A 111 -21.19 10.60 -34.59
CA ASP A 111 -22.19 11.65 -34.88
C ASP A 111 -23.47 11.39 -34.07
N ASN A 112 -24.26 12.43 -33.81
CA ASN A 112 -25.61 12.29 -33.22
C ASN A 112 -25.66 11.89 -31.72
N TYR A 113 -24.83 12.56 -30.91
CA TYR A 113 -24.85 12.49 -29.45
C TYR A 113 -26.04 13.25 -28.81
N PRO A 114 -26.42 12.92 -27.57
CA PRO A 114 -27.40 13.69 -26.81
C PRO A 114 -26.90 15.09 -26.40
N ALA A 115 -27.82 16.04 -26.24
CA ALA A 115 -27.53 17.41 -25.81
C ALA A 115 -27.47 17.57 -24.27
N ASP A 116 -27.72 16.49 -23.53
CA ASP A 116 -27.92 16.49 -22.09
C ASP A 116 -27.34 15.25 -21.41
N ALA A 117 -26.23 14.72 -21.95
CA ALA A 117 -25.53 13.57 -21.38
C ALA A 117 -25.14 13.80 -19.91
N ARG A 118 -25.34 12.80 -19.07
CA ARG A 118 -25.04 12.90 -17.63
C ARG A 118 -23.73 12.24 -17.29
N TYR A 119 -22.76 13.07 -16.88
CA TYR A 119 -21.49 12.64 -16.32
C TYR A 119 -21.46 12.91 -14.81
N GLU A 120 -20.81 12.02 -14.08
CA GLU A 120 -20.48 12.15 -12.67
C GLU A 120 -18.96 12.07 -12.56
N VAL A 121 -18.34 13.13 -12.03
CA VAL A 121 -16.89 13.19 -11.80
C VAL A 121 -16.66 13.23 -10.29
N ILE A 122 -16.04 12.19 -9.76
CA ILE A 122 -15.66 12.10 -8.35
C ILE A 122 -14.18 12.42 -8.25
N CYS A 123 -13.85 13.48 -7.55
CA CYS A 123 -12.49 13.95 -7.34
C CYS A 123 -12.31 14.46 -5.90
N LYS A 124 -11.22 15.18 -5.63
CA LYS A 124 -10.79 15.52 -4.26
C LYS A 124 -11.84 16.31 -3.46
N ASP A 125 -12.53 17.22 -4.11
CA ASP A 125 -13.49 18.15 -3.48
C ASP A 125 -14.93 17.64 -3.49
N GLY A 126 -15.18 16.44 -4.03
CA GLY A 126 -16.46 15.76 -3.95
C GLY A 126 -16.95 15.21 -5.28
N VAL A 127 -18.28 15.10 -5.39
CA VAL A 127 -18.97 14.54 -6.55
C VAL A 127 -19.57 15.68 -7.38
N HIS A 128 -19.17 15.76 -8.65
CA HIS A 128 -19.65 16.75 -9.61
C HIS A 128 -20.57 16.09 -10.62
N ASN A 129 -21.84 16.50 -10.62
CA ASN A 129 -22.84 16.02 -11.56
C ASN A 129 -22.96 17.02 -12.72
N LEU A 130 -22.67 16.55 -13.92
CA LEU A 130 -22.56 17.37 -15.13
C LEU A 130 -23.67 17.01 -16.12
N ILE A 131 -24.15 18.04 -16.81
CA ILE A 131 -25.01 17.92 -17.99
C ILE A 131 -24.19 18.43 -19.16
N VAL A 132 -23.89 17.56 -20.11
CA VAL A 132 -22.96 17.83 -21.21
C VAL A 132 -23.73 17.78 -22.51
N ASP A 133 -23.73 18.90 -23.25
CA ASP A 133 -24.17 18.92 -24.63
C ASP A 133 -23.08 18.32 -25.49
N MET A 134 -23.29 17.13 -26.04
CA MET A 134 -22.25 16.43 -26.79
C MET A 134 -22.36 16.67 -28.30
N ASN A 135 -23.15 17.67 -28.76
CA ASN A 135 -23.24 18.07 -30.18
C ASN A 135 -21.99 18.83 -30.66
N TYR A 136 -20.84 18.19 -30.56
CA TYR A 136 -19.58 18.76 -30.97
C TYR A 136 -18.98 18.07 -32.20
N LYS A 137 -17.88 18.67 -32.68
CA LYS A 137 -17.08 18.15 -33.78
C LYS A 137 -16.51 16.78 -33.41
N ILE A 138 -16.74 15.81 -34.30
CA ILE A 138 -16.24 14.44 -34.21
C ILE A 138 -14.74 14.41 -34.45
N GLY A 139 -14.04 13.49 -33.78
CA GLY A 139 -12.60 13.32 -33.86
C GLY A 139 -11.84 14.38 -33.07
N ASP A 140 -12.46 14.92 -32.01
CA ASP A 140 -11.89 15.98 -31.19
C ASP A 140 -12.17 15.73 -29.69
N TRP A 141 -11.38 16.38 -28.85
CA TRP A 141 -11.51 16.32 -27.39
C TRP A 141 -12.41 17.46 -26.88
N HIS A 142 -13.32 17.13 -25.96
CA HIS A 142 -14.30 18.07 -25.41
C HIS A 142 -14.27 18.09 -23.89
N SER A 143 -14.29 19.28 -23.31
CA SER A 143 -14.14 19.46 -21.87
C SER A 143 -15.36 19.00 -21.07
N LEU A 144 -15.11 18.19 -20.04
CA LEU A 144 -16.04 17.95 -18.93
C LEU A 144 -15.90 19.01 -17.83
N GLY A 145 -14.76 19.70 -17.79
CA GLY A 145 -14.45 20.75 -16.82
C GLY A 145 -13.02 20.63 -16.29
N THR A 146 -12.73 21.44 -15.27
CA THR A 146 -11.49 21.38 -14.51
C THR A 146 -11.79 20.88 -13.11
N PHE A 147 -10.99 19.92 -12.64
CA PHE A 147 -11.22 19.25 -11.37
C PHE A 147 -9.94 19.15 -10.54
N PRO A 148 -10.01 19.37 -9.21
CA PRO A 148 -8.91 19.07 -8.30
C PRO A 148 -8.77 17.55 -8.14
N ILE A 149 -7.70 16.97 -8.66
CA ILE A 149 -7.43 15.53 -8.56
C ILE A 149 -6.33 15.29 -7.51
N ASP A 150 -6.65 14.45 -6.51
CA ASP A 150 -5.67 13.91 -5.57
C ASP A 150 -5.47 12.42 -5.86
N ARG A 151 -4.58 12.16 -6.82
CA ARG A 151 -4.16 10.82 -7.30
C ARG A 151 -5.21 9.99 -8.01
N VAL A 152 -6.48 10.06 -7.62
CA VAL A 152 -7.58 9.27 -8.20
C VAL A 152 -8.71 10.20 -8.62
N CYS A 153 -9.30 9.91 -9.78
CA CYS A 153 -10.52 10.51 -10.28
C CYS A 153 -11.40 9.40 -10.87
N VAL A 154 -12.68 9.42 -10.53
CA VAL A 154 -13.65 8.47 -11.10
C VAL A 154 -14.61 9.25 -11.98
N VAL A 155 -14.72 8.86 -13.24
CA VAL A 155 -15.67 9.45 -14.18
C VAL A 155 -16.68 8.39 -14.57
N THR A 156 -17.95 8.64 -14.28
CA THR A 156 -19.05 7.77 -14.68
C THR A 156 -19.95 8.52 -15.66
N VAL A 157 -20.38 7.86 -16.72
CA VAL A 157 -21.39 8.37 -17.64
C VAL A 157 -22.59 7.44 -17.66
N SER A 158 -23.78 8.00 -17.79
CA SER A 158 -25.03 7.24 -17.81
C SER A 158 -25.86 7.52 -19.05
N ASP A 159 -26.80 6.61 -19.34
CA ASP A 159 -27.74 6.74 -20.44
C ASP A 159 -28.94 7.67 -20.20
N PHE A 160 -28.86 8.50 -19.16
CA PHE A 160 -29.91 9.45 -18.82
C PHE A 160 -29.88 10.65 -19.78
N TRP A 161 -30.80 10.69 -20.74
CA TRP A 161 -31.02 11.87 -21.59
C TRP A 161 -32.40 11.84 -22.27
N GLU A 162 -32.88 12.99 -22.74
CA GLU A 162 -34.16 13.11 -23.44
C GLU A 162 -33.95 13.25 -24.97
N GLY A 163 -34.26 12.20 -25.76
CA GLY A 163 -34.19 12.31 -27.22
C GLY A 163 -34.42 10.99 -27.98
N VAL A 164 -35.17 11.04 -29.08
CA VAL A 164 -35.46 9.87 -29.93
C VAL A 164 -34.43 9.80 -31.07
N GLY A 165 -33.71 8.68 -31.15
CA GLY A 165 -32.79 8.40 -32.27
C GLY A 165 -31.34 8.87 -32.07
N VAL A 166 -31.00 9.47 -30.91
CA VAL A 166 -29.64 9.81 -30.49
C VAL A 166 -28.99 8.67 -29.70
N LYS A 167 -27.65 8.61 -29.70
CA LYS A 167 -26.86 7.56 -29.05
C LYS A 167 -25.72 8.17 -28.25
N LEU A 168 -25.44 7.61 -27.08
CA LEU A 168 -24.24 7.94 -26.33
C LEU A 168 -23.18 6.88 -26.61
N ALA A 169 -22.11 7.29 -27.29
CA ALA A 169 -20.90 6.50 -27.46
C ALA A 169 -19.82 6.89 -26.44
N VAL A 170 -19.08 5.91 -25.93
CA VAL A 170 -17.95 6.11 -25.01
C VAL A 170 -16.70 5.47 -25.56
N ASP A 171 -15.60 6.20 -25.53
CA ASP A 171 -14.31 5.79 -26.11
C ASP A 171 -13.15 6.10 -25.14
N ALA A 172 -12.77 7.37 -24.98
CA ALA A 172 -11.66 7.72 -24.12
C ALA A 172 -11.88 9.01 -23.32
N LEU A 173 -11.14 9.11 -22.22
CA LEU A 173 -10.99 10.33 -21.41
C LEU A 173 -9.54 10.81 -21.44
N ARG A 174 -9.34 12.12 -21.53
CA ARG A 174 -8.03 12.77 -21.41
C ARG A 174 -7.97 13.63 -20.17
N PHE A 175 -6.84 13.56 -19.48
CA PHE A 175 -6.53 14.32 -18.28
C PHE A 175 -5.28 15.17 -18.56
N THR A 176 -5.44 16.49 -18.60
CA THR A 176 -4.36 17.46 -18.83
C THR A 176 -4.10 18.25 -17.55
N LEU A 177 -2.88 18.13 -17.00
CA LEU A 177 -2.50 18.89 -15.80
C LEU A 177 -2.37 20.38 -16.14
N LEU A 178 -3.18 21.22 -15.51
CA LEU A 178 -3.18 22.68 -15.70
C LEU A 178 -2.27 23.39 -14.69
N SER A 179 -2.29 22.94 -13.44
CA SER A 179 -1.41 23.47 -12.39
C SER A 179 -1.22 22.44 -11.29
N GLU A 180 0.01 22.24 -10.85
CA GLU A 180 0.29 21.52 -9.62
C GLU A 180 -0.26 22.32 -8.43
N LEU A 181 -0.98 21.65 -7.54
CA LEU A 181 -1.34 22.26 -6.27
C LEU A 181 -0.04 22.49 -5.49
N SER A 182 0.30 23.77 -5.28
CA SER A 182 1.41 24.18 -4.42
C SER A 182 1.31 23.45 -3.09
N THR A 183 2.36 22.69 -2.80
CA THR A 183 2.55 22.05 -1.51
C THR A 183 2.79 23.12 -0.46
N SER A 184 1.71 23.61 0.16
CA SER A 184 1.81 23.81 1.61
C SER A 184 2.20 22.43 2.18
N PRO A 185 3.26 22.33 3.00
CA PRO A 185 3.80 21.04 3.43
C PRO A 185 2.72 20.30 4.21
N THR A 186 1.94 19.51 3.50
CA THR A 186 1.08 18.51 4.09
C THR A 186 2.02 17.36 4.33
N THR A 187 2.30 17.10 5.60
CA THR A 187 3.01 15.95 6.16
C THR A 187 2.40 14.64 5.63
N ALA A 188 2.75 14.27 4.40
CA ALA A 188 2.54 12.96 3.82
C ALA A 188 3.82 12.18 4.02
N ILE A 189 3.70 10.90 4.41
CA ILE A 189 4.84 9.97 4.45
C ILE A 189 5.57 10.07 3.10
N PRO A 190 6.86 10.44 3.07
CA PRO A 190 7.61 10.40 1.83
C PRO A 190 7.67 8.94 1.33
N PRO A 191 7.66 8.72 0.01
CA PRO A 191 7.97 7.42 -0.57
C PRO A 191 9.22 6.84 0.09
N HIS A 192 9.16 5.60 0.55
CA HIS A 192 10.24 5.03 1.34
C HIS A 192 10.44 3.54 1.09
N ILE A 193 11.67 3.08 1.32
CA ILE A 193 12.06 1.68 1.27
C ILE A 193 12.76 1.27 2.57
N GLY A 194 12.55 0.02 2.98
CA GLY A 194 13.25 -0.60 4.11
C GLY A 194 14.34 -1.53 3.61
N ILE A 195 15.55 -1.41 4.16
CA ILE A 195 16.66 -2.30 3.82
C ILE A 195 17.21 -2.92 5.10
N CYS A 196 17.25 -4.26 5.15
CA CYS A 196 17.91 -5.03 6.20
C CYS A 196 19.22 -5.60 5.68
N ILE A 197 20.31 -5.46 6.43
CA ILE A 197 21.61 -6.04 6.11
C ILE A 197 21.90 -7.21 7.04
N ASP A 198 21.84 -8.42 6.48
CA ASP A 198 21.98 -9.70 7.18
C ASP A 198 23.45 -10.10 7.40
N ASP A 199 23.64 -11.13 8.21
CA ASP A 199 24.91 -11.78 8.58
C ASP A 199 25.92 -10.89 9.33
N CYS A 200 25.45 -9.80 9.95
CA CYS A 200 26.30 -8.93 10.75
C CYS A 200 26.87 -9.68 11.97
N GLY A 201 28.08 -9.29 12.41
CA GLY A 201 28.83 -9.97 13.47
C GLY A 201 29.81 -11.05 12.99
N SER A 202 29.76 -11.41 11.70
CA SER A 202 30.71 -12.33 11.06
C SER A 202 32.07 -11.70 10.74
N VAL A 203 32.12 -10.38 10.58
CA VAL A 203 33.31 -9.59 10.26
C VAL A 203 33.44 -8.38 11.20
N ASP A 204 34.64 -7.82 11.29
CA ASP A 204 34.90 -6.64 12.12
C ASP A 204 34.22 -5.38 11.54
N PRO A 205 33.23 -4.77 12.21
CA PRO A 205 32.50 -3.60 11.73
C PRO A 205 33.35 -2.32 11.73
N THR A 206 34.48 -2.31 12.45
CA THR A 206 35.37 -1.15 12.61
C THR A 206 36.47 -1.11 11.57
N SER A 207 36.69 -2.21 10.83
CA SER A 207 37.74 -2.28 9.82
C SER A 207 37.29 -1.64 8.49
N PRO A 208 37.99 -0.61 7.98
CA PRO A 208 37.66 0.04 6.70
C PRO A 208 37.70 -0.87 5.46
N SER A 209 38.34 -2.05 5.57
CA SER A 209 38.39 -3.03 4.49
C SER A 209 37.09 -3.83 4.35
N GLN A 210 36.22 -3.82 5.36
CA GLN A 210 35.00 -4.62 5.37
C GLN A 210 33.83 -3.84 4.73
N PRO A 211 32.95 -4.48 3.94
CA PRO A 211 31.83 -3.79 3.31
C PRO A 211 30.86 -3.14 4.31
N ILE A 212 30.58 -3.80 5.44
CA ILE A 212 29.75 -3.26 6.52
C ILE A 212 30.25 -1.90 7.04
N TYR A 213 31.56 -1.67 7.13
CA TYR A 213 32.12 -0.39 7.57
C TYR A 213 31.64 0.78 6.70
N LYS A 214 31.54 0.55 5.38
CA LYS A 214 31.06 1.54 4.41
C LYS A 214 29.55 1.71 4.51
N MET A 215 28.81 0.60 4.64
CA MET A 215 27.35 0.61 4.75
C MET A 215 26.88 1.42 5.98
N LEU A 216 27.52 1.22 7.13
CA LEU A 216 27.20 1.93 8.38
C LEU A 216 27.36 3.46 8.31
N ARG A 217 28.09 3.95 7.30
CA ARG A 217 28.44 5.37 7.11
C ARG A 217 27.77 5.99 5.89
N LEU A 218 26.73 5.33 5.37
CA LEU A 218 25.87 5.89 4.33
C LEU A 218 25.06 7.08 4.87
N PRO A 219 24.58 7.99 3.99
CA PRO A 219 23.86 9.19 4.41
C PRO A 219 22.45 8.91 4.98
N PHE A 220 22.01 7.65 4.98
CA PHE A 220 20.70 7.21 5.47
C PHE A 220 20.85 6.06 6.47
N LYS A 221 19.81 5.83 7.27
CA LYS A 221 19.76 4.77 8.29
C LYS A 221 18.97 3.58 7.76
N MET A 222 19.43 2.38 8.12
CA MET A 222 18.82 1.13 7.73
C MET A 222 18.92 0.12 8.88
N THR A 223 18.33 -1.06 8.70
CA THR A 223 18.36 -2.12 9.71
C THR A 223 19.52 -3.07 9.45
N TYR A 224 20.17 -3.54 10.50
CA TYR A 224 21.24 -4.52 10.44
C TYR A 224 20.87 -5.71 11.34
N ALA A 225 20.85 -6.90 10.75
CA ALA A 225 20.56 -8.13 11.48
C ALA A 225 21.86 -8.80 11.93
N VAL A 226 22.05 -8.87 13.26
CA VAL A 226 23.27 -9.35 13.90
C VAL A 226 23.09 -10.79 14.35
N MET A 227 23.97 -11.67 13.88
CA MET A 227 24.03 -13.06 14.32
C MET A 227 24.49 -13.13 15.79
N PRO A 228 23.85 -13.95 16.64
CA PRO A 228 24.23 -14.10 18.03
C PRO A 228 25.53 -14.92 18.16
N GLN A 229 26.24 -14.72 19.27
CA GLN A 229 27.36 -15.57 19.70
C GLN A 229 28.54 -15.69 18.69
N LEU A 230 28.71 -14.70 17.79
CA LEU A 230 29.88 -14.59 16.93
C LEU A 230 30.97 -13.71 17.56
N LYS A 231 32.18 -13.82 17.04
CA LYS A 231 33.36 -13.05 17.51
C LYS A 231 33.10 -11.56 17.57
N TYR A 232 32.35 -11.00 16.60
CA TYR A 232 32.11 -9.56 16.50
C TYR A 232 30.67 -9.16 16.84
N THR A 233 29.82 -10.05 17.39
CA THR A 233 28.41 -9.75 17.70
C THR A 233 28.25 -8.47 18.51
N ASN A 234 28.88 -8.39 19.68
CA ASN A 234 28.68 -7.25 20.59
C ASN A 234 29.19 -5.93 20.00
N ILE A 235 30.42 -5.92 19.45
CA ILE A 235 30.97 -4.71 18.84
C ILE A 235 30.18 -4.26 17.61
N THR A 236 29.57 -5.20 16.88
CA THR A 236 28.72 -4.88 15.72
C THR A 236 27.42 -4.23 16.17
N ALA A 237 26.70 -4.81 17.13
CA ALA A 237 25.48 -4.22 17.67
C ALA A 237 25.71 -2.81 18.24
N GLU A 238 26.78 -2.64 19.04
CA GLU A 238 27.15 -1.35 19.63
C GLU A 238 27.50 -0.30 18.56
N GLU A 239 28.28 -0.64 17.53
CA GLU A 239 28.61 0.33 16.48
C GLU A 239 27.43 0.66 15.56
N ILE A 240 26.52 -0.28 15.30
CA ILE A 240 25.28 0.00 14.57
C ILE A 240 24.45 1.03 15.35
N ALA A 241 24.21 0.78 16.64
CA ALA A 241 23.42 1.65 17.50
C ALA A 241 24.08 3.03 17.68
N LYS A 242 25.40 3.07 17.90
CA LYS A 242 26.16 4.32 18.01
C LYS A 242 26.10 5.18 16.75
N LEU A 243 25.98 4.56 15.57
CA LEU A 243 25.80 5.26 14.30
C LEU A 243 24.33 5.55 13.98
N GLY A 244 23.39 5.26 14.89
CA GLY A 244 21.96 5.58 14.76
C GLY A 244 21.23 4.72 13.73
N SER A 245 21.74 3.53 13.44
CA SER A 245 21.04 2.53 12.61
C SER A 245 20.35 1.51 13.52
N GLU A 246 19.37 0.79 12.98
CA GLU A 246 18.60 -0.17 13.76
C GLU A 246 19.30 -1.52 13.85
N VAL A 247 19.22 -2.16 15.03
CA VAL A 247 19.75 -3.50 15.28
C VAL A 247 18.60 -4.48 15.48
N ILE A 248 18.65 -5.61 14.78
CA ILE A 248 17.81 -6.78 15.07
C ILE A 248 18.63 -8.04 15.25
N LEU A 249 18.05 -9.03 15.92
CA LEU A 249 18.61 -10.37 15.97
C LEU A 249 18.45 -11.07 14.60
N HIS A 250 19.56 -11.57 14.04
CA HIS A 250 19.53 -12.50 12.92
C HIS A 250 19.51 -13.93 13.48
N GLN A 251 18.32 -14.45 13.79
CA GLN A 251 18.16 -15.70 14.55
C GLN A 251 18.55 -16.92 13.68
N PRO A 252 19.58 -17.69 14.06
CA PRO A 252 19.96 -18.88 13.32
C PRO A 252 18.91 -19.98 13.45
N MET A 253 18.48 -20.52 12.32
CA MET A 253 17.44 -21.55 12.27
C MET A 253 17.78 -22.62 11.24
N GLN A 254 17.51 -23.88 11.56
CA GLN A 254 17.80 -24.99 10.67
C GLN A 254 17.06 -24.86 9.33
N ALA A 255 17.79 -25.07 8.23
CA ALA A 255 17.24 -25.22 6.89
C ALA A 255 16.85 -26.67 6.60
N ILE A 256 16.10 -26.89 5.53
CA ILE A 256 15.88 -28.24 4.97
C ILE A 256 17.21 -28.88 4.52
N THR A 257 18.18 -28.05 4.14
CA THR A 257 19.53 -28.51 3.77
C THR A 257 20.32 -28.93 5.02
N VAL A 258 21.40 -29.71 4.81
CA VAL A 258 22.29 -30.16 5.89
C VAL A 258 23.24 -29.08 6.41
N ALA A 259 23.01 -27.81 6.05
CA ALA A 259 23.86 -26.70 6.48
C ALA A 259 23.70 -26.44 7.99
N ASN A 260 24.83 -26.23 8.67
CA ASN A 260 24.82 -25.82 10.06
C ASN A 260 24.37 -24.34 10.13
N PRO A 261 23.28 -24.00 10.85
CA PRO A 261 22.82 -22.62 10.98
C PRO A 261 23.80 -21.73 11.76
N GLY A 262 24.72 -22.32 12.54
CA GLY A 262 25.67 -21.60 13.38
C GLY A 262 25.28 -21.55 14.86
N PRO A 263 26.09 -20.88 15.69
CA PRO A 263 25.85 -20.73 17.13
C PRO A 263 24.47 -20.16 17.45
N GLY A 264 23.85 -20.61 18.55
CA GLY A 264 22.50 -20.16 18.93
C GLY A 264 21.38 -20.65 18.01
N GLY A 265 21.64 -21.64 17.14
CA GLY A 265 20.67 -22.17 16.19
C GLY A 265 19.50 -22.91 16.81
N ILE A 266 18.28 -22.58 16.37
CA ILE A 266 17.08 -23.38 16.62
C ILE A 266 17.03 -24.52 15.60
N ILE A 267 16.97 -25.76 16.08
CA ILE A 267 17.01 -26.96 15.24
C ILE A 267 15.81 -27.87 15.49
N ASP A 268 15.60 -28.83 14.60
CA ASP A 268 14.40 -29.65 14.58
C ASP A 268 14.24 -30.53 15.84
N SER A 269 15.35 -31.03 16.36
CA SER A 269 15.35 -31.92 17.54
C SER A 269 15.11 -31.21 18.88
N MET A 270 15.04 -29.87 18.90
CA MET A 270 14.81 -29.11 20.13
C MET A 270 13.36 -29.21 20.59
N THR A 271 13.18 -29.43 21.90
CA THR A 271 11.90 -29.26 22.59
C THR A 271 11.50 -27.78 22.63
N LEU A 272 10.19 -27.49 22.75
CA LEU A 272 9.70 -26.10 22.86
C LEU A 272 10.33 -25.31 24.00
N LYS A 273 10.69 -25.96 25.12
CA LYS A 273 11.41 -25.33 26.24
C LYS A 273 12.84 -24.93 25.84
N GLN A 274 13.54 -25.78 25.09
CA GLN A 274 14.86 -25.46 24.56
C GLN A 274 14.76 -24.33 23.53
N VAL A 275 13.77 -24.36 22.63
CA VAL A 275 13.50 -23.25 21.69
C VAL A 275 13.34 -21.93 22.46
N ARG A 276 12.49 -21.90 23.49
CA ARG A 276 12.25 -20.70 24.31
C ARG A 276 13.52 -20.19 25.00
N SER A 277 14.31 -21.10 25.56
CA SER A 277 15.58 -20.75 26.22
C SER A 277 16.59 -20.20 25.22
N THR A 278 16.70 -20.80 24.03
CA THR A 278 17.62 -20.38 22.97
C THR A 278 17.26 -18.99 22.45
N ILE A 279 16.00 -18.76 22.08
CA ILE A 279 15.58 -17.45 21.56
C ILE A 279 15.73 -16.35 22.61
N SER A 280 15.35 -16.61 23.87
CA SER A 280 15.54 -15.65 24.96
C SER A 280 17.02 -15.28 25.13
N THR A 281 17.90 -16.29 25.19
CA THR A 281 19.36 -16.06 25.35
C THR A 281 19.93 -15.27 24.17
N ASN A 282 19.50 -15.57 22.95
CA ASN A 282 19.99 -14.88 21.77
C ASN A 282 19.51 -13.42 21.73
N LEU A 283 18.23 -13.16 22.03
CA LEU A 283 17.69 -11.80 22.11
C LEU A 283 18.44 -10.98 23.17
N ASP A 284 18.67 -11.56 24.36
CA ASP A 284 19.38 -10.90 25.46
C ASP A 284 20.87 -10.67 25.15
N SER A 285 21.44 -11.36 24.15
CA SER A 285 22.84 -11.20 23.73
C SER A 285 23.09 -10.06 22.76
N ILE A 286 22.05 -9.48 22.16
CA ILE A 286 22.15 -8.39 21.18
C ILE A 286 21.73 -7.08 21.85
N ALA A 287 22.69 -6.19 22.07
CA ALA A 287 22.41 -4.85 22.58
C ALA A 287 21.52 -4.06 21.59
N HIS A 288 20.59 -3.24 22.11
CA HIS A 288 19.69 -2.38 21.32
C HIS A 288 18.77 -3.11 20.33
N CYS A 289 18.53 -4.41 20.55
CA CYS A 289 17.71 -5.23 19.67
C CYS A 289 16.25 -4.73 19.61
N ALA A 290 15.75 -4.38 18.42
CA ALA A 290 14.39 -3.89 18.19
C ALA A 290 13.43 -4.98 17.68
N GLY A 291 13.96 -6.10 17.18
CA GLY A 291 13.22 -7.12 16.46
C GLY A 291 14.05 -8.34 16.14
N MET A 292 13.51 -9.26 15.34
CA MET A 292 14.30 -10.33 14.74
C MET A 292 13.87 -10.66 13.32
N ASN A 293 14.81 -11.19 12.54
CA ASN A 293 14.53 -12.00 11.36
C ASN A 293 15.18 -13.39 11.47
N ASN A 294 14.95 -14.26 10.49
CA ASN A 294 15.53 -15.60 10.45
C ASN A 294 16.74 -15.69 9.51
N HIS A 295 17.86 -16.21 10.04
CA HIS A 295 18.99 -16.69 9.24
C HIS A 295 18.71 -18.13 8.81
N MET A 296 18.75 -18.38 7.51
CA MET A 296 18.30 -19.65 6.91
C MET A 296 16.85 -20.00 7.33
N GLY A 297 16.63 -21.10 8.06
CA GLY A 297 15.35 -21.40 8.70
C GLY A 297 14.31 -22.06 7.83
N SER A 298 14.60 -22.46 6.59
CA SER A 298 13.59 -23.06 5.70
C SER A 298 12.89 -24.30 6.26
N LEU A 299 13.44 -24.99 7.27
CA LEU A 299 12.74 -26.05 7.99
C LEU A 299 11.94 -25.49 9.18
N ILE A 300 12.58 -24.70 10.04
CA ILE A 300 11.96 -24.22 11.30
C ILE A 300 10.82 -23.25 11.04
N THR A 301 10.92 -22.38 10.05
CA THR A 301 9.87 -21.38 9.75
C THR A 301 8.59 -22.00 9.20
N GLN A 302 8.60 -23.30 8.85
CA GLN A 302 7.40 -24.05 8.49
C GLN A 302 6.74 -24.76 9.69
N GLN A 303 7.30 -24.66 10.89
CA GLN A 303 6.80 -25.35 12.09
C GLN A 303 6.06 -24.39 13.02
N PRO A 304 4.70 -24.41 13.03
CA PRO A 304 3.91 -23.46 13.82
C PRO A 304 4.27 -23.45 15.30
N ASP A 305 4.42 -24.62 15.93
CA ASP A 305 4.69 -24.72 17.38
C ASP A 305 6.01 -24.03 17.79
N LYS A 306 7.06 -24.15 16.97
CA LYS A 306 8.36 -23.53 17.26
C LYS A 306 8.38 -22.05 16.93
N MET A 307 7.75 -21.66 15.83
CA MET A 307 7.59 -20.24 15.48
C MET A 307 6.73 -19.52 16.52
N GLN A 308 5.66 -20.15 17.03
CA GLN A 308 4.82 -19.61 18.08
C GLN A 308 5.65 -19.25 19.33
N VAL A 309 6.51 -20.17 19.77
CA VAL A 309 7.40 -19.90 20.92
C VAL A 309 8.32 -18.72 20.67
N CYS A 310 8.89 -18.59 19.46
CA CYS A 310 9.75 -17.45 19.13
C CYS A 310 8.98 -16.13 19.16
N LEU A 311 7.80 -16.10 18.53
CA LEU A 311 6.97 -14.91 18.40
C LEU A 311 6.39 -14.45 19.75
N GLU A 312 6.05 -15.38 20.64
CA GLU A 312 5.68 -15.05 22.02
C GLU A 312 6.82 -14.35 22.78
N GLU A 313 8.07 -14.77 22.59
CA GLU A 313 9.22 -14.15 23.25
C GLU A 313 9.51 -12.74 22.71
N LEU A 314 9.26 -12.49 21.42
CA LEU A 314 9.30 -11.15 20.84
C LEU A 314 8.16 -10.27 21.38
N LYS A 315 6.92 -10.78 21.42
CA LYS A 315 5.75 -10.05 21.90
C LYS A 315 5.94 -9.56 23.34
N LYS A 316 6.45 -10.43 24.23
CA LYS A 316 6.76 -10.07 25.63
C LYS A 316 7.76 -8.92 25.77
N ARG A 317 8.58 -8.70 24.75
CA ARG A 317 9.63 -7.68 24.71
C ARG A 317 9.27 -6.48 23.83
N ASN A 318 8.03 -6.41 23.31
CA ASN A 318 7.58 -5.38 22.36
C ASN A 318 8.47 -5.29 21.12
N MET A 319 8.95 -6.42 20.63
CA MET A 319 9.83 -6.52 19.46
C MET A 319 9.04 -6.93 18.21
N TYR A 320 9.48 -6.48 17.03
CA TYR A 320 8.84 -6.84 15.75
C TYR A 320 9.46 -8.11 15.12
N PHE A 321 8.72 -8.73 14.20
CA PHE A 321 9.22 -9.86 13.41
C PHE A 321 9.35 -9.49 11.93
N PHE A 322 10.47 -9.86 11.30
CA PHE A 322 10.66 -9.70 9.86
C PHE A 322 10.98 -11.06 9.23
N ASP A 323 10.08 -11.59 8.42
CA ASP A 323 10.27 -12.87 7.75
C ASP A 323 11.21 -12.71 6.54
N SER A 324 12.39 -13.32 6.61
CA SER A 324 13.34 -13.36 5.50
C SER A 324 12.83 -14.18 4.31
N ARG A 325 11.75 -14.96 4.52
CA ARG A 325 11.04 -15.76 3.52
C ARG A 325 11.98 -16.66 2.73
N THR A 326 12.79 -17.43 3.46
CA THR A 326 13.76 -18.38 2.88
C THR A 326 13.08 -19.61 2.26
N ILE A 327 11.78 -19.78 2.50
CA ILE A 327 10.89 -20.69 1.77
C ILE A 327 9.50 -20.06 1.63
N THR A 328 8.78 -20.42 0.57
CA THR A 328 7.44 -19.87 0.28
C THR A 328 6.35 -20.34 1.24
N THR A 329 6.58 -21.44 1.96
CA THR A 329 5.66 -22.08 2.91
C THR A 329 5.94 -21.69 4.38
N THR A 330 6.77 -20.66 4.61
CA THR A 330 6.96 -20.10 5.96
C THR A 330 5.61 -19.69 6.57
N VAL A 331 5.41 -20.01 7.86
CA VAL A 331 4.26 -19.55 8.65
C VAL A 331 4.60 -18.31 9.48
N GLY A 332 5.86 -17.85 9.45
CA GLY A 332 6.37 -16.82 10.35
C GLY A 332 5.60 -15.51 10.30
N TYR A 333 5.48 -14.90 9.11
CA TYR A 333 4.76 -13.63 8.93
C TYR A 333 3.30 -13.68 9.41
N LEU A 334 2.53 -14.67 8.92
CA LEU A 334 1.11 -14.80 9.26
C LEU A 334 0.91 -15.09 10.75
N LEU A 335 1.74 -15.93 11.35
CA LEU A 335 1.67 -16.22 12.77
C LEU A 335 2.08 -15.02 13.64
N ALA A 336 3.00 -14.18 13.15
CA ALA A 336 3.39 -12.95 13.83
C ALA A 336 2.25 -11.92 13.83
N GLN A 337 1.60 -11.74 12.67
CA GLN A 337 0.37 -10.94 12.57
C GLN A 337 -0.69 -11.49 13.52
N HIS A 338 -0.98 -12.80 13.48
CA HIS A 338 -1.98 -13.43 14.35
C HIS A 338 -1.72 -13.18 15.85
N ASN A 339 -0.45 -13.19 16.25
CA ASN A 339 -0.04 -12.89 17.62
C ASN A 339 -0.08 -11.39 17.96
N GLY A 340 -0.43 -10.51 17.02
CA GLY A 340 -0.50 -9.06 17.18
C GLY A 340 0.87 -8.39 17.26
N LEU A 341 1.89 -8.97 16.63
CA LEU A 341 3.19 -8.31 16.48
C LEU A 341 3.17 -7.40 15.25
N ILE A 342 3.95 -6.32 15.31
CA ILE A 342 4.43 -5.65 14.11
C ILE A 342 5.24 -6.69 13.31
N ALA A 343 4.81 -6.94 12.07
CA ALA A 343 5.37 -7.98 11.24
C ALA A 343 5.60 -7.47 9.81
N GLY A 344 6.68 -7.94 9.19
CA GLY A 344 6.98 -7.70 7.78
C GLY A 344 7.50 -8.96 7.12
N GLN A 345 7.52 -8.98 5.79
CA GLN A 345 8.20 -10.01 5.01
C GLN A 345 9.02 -9.36 3.91
N ARG A 346 10.16 -9.98 3.58
CA ARG A 346 11.03 -9.50 2.51
C ARG A 346 10.32 -9.59 1.15
N ASP A 347 10.37 -8.51 0.38
CA ASP A 347 9.98 -8.52 -1.03
C ASP A 347 11.10 -9.06 -1.93
N ILE A 348 12.33 -8.58 -1.71
CA ILE A 348 13.43 -8.78 -2.65
C ILE A 348 14.78 -8.93 -1.94
N PHE A 349 15.65 -9.77 -2.48
CA PHE A 349 17.07 -9.77 -2.14
C PHE A 349 17.80 -8.82 -3.09
N ILE A 350 18.58 -7.88 -2.55
CA ILE A 350 19.31 -6.89 -3.37
C ILE A 350 20.73 -7.35 -3.71
N ASP A 351 21.19 -8.49 -3.18
CA ASP A 351 22.60 -8.84 -3.25
C ASP A 351 23.09 -9.51 -4.52
N ALA A 352 22.22 -10.00 -5.40
CA ALA A 352 22.55 -10.55 -6.73
C ALA A 352 23.94 -11.25 -6.87
N ALA A 353 24.34 -12.10 -5.90
CA ALA A 353 25.66 -12.73 -5.80
C ALA A 353 26.88 -11.77 -5.79
N GLY A 354 26.74 -10.59 -5.17
CA GLY A 354 27.76 -9.56 -5.06
C GLY A 354 27.89 -8.65 -6.30
N ASP A 355 26.98 -8.74 -7.27
CA ASP A 355 27.00 -7.88 -8.47
C ASP A 355 26.40 -6.49 -8.19
N LYS A 356 27.27 -5.47 -8.20
CA LYS A 356 26.90 -4.07 -7.96
C LYS A 356 25.82 -3.55 -8.92
N ILE A 357 25.93 -3.85 -10.22
CA ILE A 357 25.02 -3.29 -11.23
C ILE A 357 23.61 -3.84 -11.02
N LYS A 358 23.52 -5.15 -10.78
CA LYS A 358 22.24 -5.81 -10.48
C LYS A 358 21.67 -5.34 -9.16
N ALA A 359 22.49 -5.25 -8.10
CA ALA A 359 22.06 -4.75 -6.81
C ALA A 359 21.46 -3.34 -6.92
N LYS A 360 22.15 -2.43 -7.63
CA LYS A 360 21.65 -1.08 -7.90
C LYS A 360 20.31 -1.09 -8.65
N ALA A 361 20.17 -1.94 -9.67
CA ALA A 361 18.91 -2.06 -10.41
C ALA A 361 17.75 -2.57 -9.54
N LEU A 362 18.01 -3.53 -8.65
CA LEU A 362 17.01 -4.06 -7.72
C LEU A 362 16.55 -3.00 -6.72
N ILE A 363 17.47 -2.21 -6.17
CA ILE A 363 17.14 -1.10 -5.25
C ILE A 363 16.34 -0.02 -5.99
N ARG A 364 16.71 0.31 -7.24
CA ARG A 364 15.93 1.24 -8.07
C ARG A 364 14.49 0.75 -8.27
N ASN A 365 14.31 -0.51 -8.63
CA ASN A 365 12.99 -1.09 -8.85
C ASN A 365 12.14 -1.07 -7.55
N LEU A 366 12.76 -1.31 -6.40
CA LEU A 366 12.11 -1.17 -5.09
C LEU A 366 11.64 0.28 -4.85
N ALA A 367 12.49 1.26 -5.15
CA ALA A 367 12.18 2.68 -5.01
C ALA A 367 11.03 3.12 -5.94
N LEU A 368 10.95 2.58 -7.16
CA LEU A 368 9.82 2.82 -8.06
C LEU A 368 8.51 2.25 -7.50
N ARG A 369 8.54 1.07 -6.87
CA ARG A 369 7.37 0.53 -6.16
C ARG A 369 6.94 1.44 -5.01
N ALA A 370 7.90 2.00 -4.26
CA ALA A 370 7.61 2.95 -3.18
C ALA A 370 7.01 4.28 -3.66
N LEU A 371 7.41 4.78 -4.84
CA LEU A 371 6.77 5.94 -5.45
C LEU A 371 5.31 5.67 -5.82
N HIS A 372 5.03 4.46 -6.32
CA HIS A 372 3.68 4.05 -6.69
C HIS A 372 2.78 3.78 -5.47
N ALA A 373 3.32 3.12 -4.44
CA ALA A 373 2.58 2.75 -3.24
C ALA A 373 3.35 3.18 -1.97
N PRO A 374 3.37 4.50 -1.64
CA PRO A 374 4.14 5.03 -0.50
C PRO A 374 3.59 4.61 0.88
N HIS A 375 2.39 4.01 0.90
CA HIS A 375 1.73 3.49 2.08
C HIS A 375 1.93 1.98 2.27
N VAL A 376 2.70 1.32 1.40
CA VAL A 376 3.01 -0.11 1.51
C VAL A 376 4.49 -0.24 1.88
N PRO A 377 4.88 -1.09 2.84
CA PRO A 377 6.29 -1.29 3.17
C PRO A 377 6.98 -2.02 2.02
N HIS A 378 8.01 -1.40 1.44
CA HIS A 378 8.83 -2.00 0.38
C HIS A 378 10.16 -2.46 0.97
N LEU A 379 10.30 -3.77 1.19
CA LEU A 379 11.32 -4.30 2.09
C LEU A 379 12.33 -5.19 1.36
N ALA A 380 13.61 -4.87 1.51
CA ALA A 380 14.72 -5.60 0.92
C ALA A 380 15.66 -6.20 1.96
N ILE A 381 16.34 -7.27 1.57
CA ILE A 381 17.48 -7.81 2.32
C ILE A 381 18.75 -7.74 1.46
N GLY A 382 19.79 -7.18 2.07
CA GLY A 382 21.19 -7.20 1.67
C GLY A 382 22.04 -8.06 2.62
N HIS A 383 23.32 -8.32 2.33
CA HIS A 383 24.25 -9.00 3.25
C HIS A 383 25.52 -8.17 3.48
N CYS A 384 26.02 -8.19 4.72
CA CYS A 384 27.07 -7.28 5.18
C CYS A 384 28.48 -7.57 4.61
N THR A 385 28.67 -8.72 3.96
CA THR A 385 29.96 -9.20 3.46
C THR A 385 30.16 -8.97 1.97
N TYR A 386 29.13 -8.50 1.24
CA TYR A 386 29.22 -8.30 -0.20
C TYR A 386 29.63 -6.86 -0.56
N GLN A 387 30.81 -6.75 -1.17
CA GLN A 387 31.36 -5.46 -1.61
C GLN A 387 30.48 -4.78 -2.67
N GLY A 388 29.92 -5.55 -3.62
CA GLY A 388 29.04 -5.00 -4.65
C GLY A 388 27.75 -4.40 -4.08
N THR A 389 27.18 -4.99 -3.02
CA THR A 389 26.02 -4.41 -2.33
C THR A 389 26.38 -3.08 -1.67
N ALA A 390 27.52 -3.01 -0.97
CA ALA A 390 27.97 -1.76 -0.34
C ALA A 390 28.19 -0.64 -1.37
N ASP A 391 28.79 -0.98 -2.52
CA ASP A 391 29.04 -0.01 -3.58
C ASP A 391 27.74 0.42 -4.27
N ALA A 392 26.79 -0.50 -4.47
CA ALA A 392 25.48 -0.21 -5.04
C ALA A 392 24.68 0.76 -4.16
N LEU A 393 24.62 0.50 -2.85
CA LEU A 393 23.95 1.38 -1.88
C LEU A 393 24.57 2.79 -1.88
N LYS A 394 25.90 2.88 -1.95
CA LYS A 394 26.60 4.16 -2.04
C LYS A 394 26.30 4.90 -3.34
N GLU A 395 26.31 4.21 -4.48
CA GLU A 395 26.08 4.81 -5.80
C GLU A 395 24.62 5.20 -6.06
N ILE A 396 23.66 4.53 -5.41
CA ILE A 396 22.24 4.83 -5.58
C ILE A 396 21.72 5.88 -4.59
N ALA A 397 22.41 6.12 -3.48
CA ALA A 397 22.03 7.13 -2.49
C ALA A 397 21.62 8.50 -3.08
N PRO A 398 22.42 9.16 -3.95
CA PRO A 398 22.03 10.45 -4.54
C PRO A 398 20.86 10.32 -5.51
N GLU A 399 20.68 9.15 -6.14
CA GLU A 399 19.60 8.87 -7.08
C GLU A 399 18.26 8.71 -6.34
N LEU A 400 18.24 7.97 -5.22
CA LEU A 400 17.06 7.86 -4.35
C LEU A 400 16.63 9.24 -3.82
N ALA A 401 17.59 10.06 -3.39
CA ALA A 401 17.32 11.42 -2.94
C ALA A 401 16.73 12.28 -4.07
N ALA A 402 17.23 12.16 -5.30
CA ALA A 402 16.67 12.87 -6.46
C ALA A 402 15.27 12.38 -6.85
N MET A 403 14.95 11.11 -6.59
CA MET A 403 13.60 10.54 -6.76
C MET A 403 12.65 10.96 -5.62
N GLY A 404 13.13 11.57 -4.54
CA GLY A 404 12.33 11.84 -3.34
C GLY A 404 11.98 10.57 -2.55
N VAL A 405 12.75 9.50 -2.70
CA VAL A 405 12.57 8.23 -1.96
C VAL A 405 13.54 8.17 -0.78
N GLU A 406 13.00 8.01 0.42
CA GLU A 406 13.78 7.84 1.64
C GLU A 406 14.14 6.37 1.92
N VAL A 407 15.23 6.14 2.64
CA VAL A 407 15.56 4.81 3.17
C VAL A 407 15.34 4.83 4.68
N TRP A 408 14.49 3.93 5.15
CA TRP A 408 14.07 3.83 6.55
C TRP A 408 14.53 2.51 7.17
N THR A 409 14.59 2.51 8.50
CA THR A 409 14.68 1.28 9.29
C THR A 409 13.40 0.46 9.12
N LEU A 410 13.47 -0.85 9.29
CA LEU A 410 12.33 -1.74 9.17
C LEU A 410 11.25 -1.42 10.19
N SER A 411 11.61 -1.19 11.47
CA SER A 411 10.59 -0.77 12.45
C SER A 411 9.85 0.47 12.00
N ARG A 412 10.54 1.44 11.42
CA ARG A 412 9.91 2.63 10.85
C ARG A 412 8.98 2.21 9.72
N CYS A 413 9.46 1.53 8.67
CA CYS A 413 8.62 1.04 7.57
C CYS A 413 7.36 0.27 8.03
N LEU A 414 7.48 -0.57 9.06
CA LEU A 414 6.42 -1.45 9.54
C LEU A 414 5.47 -0.78 10.54
N SER A 415 5.97 0.15 11.36
CA SER A 415 5.16 0.91 12.34
C SER A 415 4.20 1.90 11.67
N HIS A 416 4.37 2.14 10.37
CA HIS A 416 3.48 3.00 9.61
C HIS A 416 2.13 2.36 9.30
N ILE A 417 1.90 1.07 9.58
CA ILE A 417 0.61 0.43 9.34
C ILE A 417 0.26 -0.42 10.56
N VAL A 418 -0.84 -0.07 11.21
CA VAL A 418 -1.43 -0.85 12.29
C VAL A 418 -2.82 -1.27 11.87
N GLU A 419 -3.02 -2.56 11.71
CA GLU A 419 -4.33 -3.13 11.44
C GLU A 419 -4.94 -3.67 12.74
N ALA A 420 -6.27 -3.59 12.84
CA ALA A 420 -7.07 -4.15 13.90
C ALA A 420 -8.24 -4.89 13.26
N ASP A 421 -8.32 -6.18 13.49
CA ASP A 421 -9.37 -7.08 12.97
C ASP A 421 -10.03 -7.80 14.16
N PHE A 422 -11.27 -8.24 13.99
CA PHE A 422 -12.00 -9.04 14.97
C PHE A 422 -11.55 -10.51 15.05
N GLN A 423 -10.84 -11.03 14.03
CA GLN A 423 -10.07 -12.29 14.07
C GLN A 423 -8.65 -12.00 13.53
N PRO A 424 -7.56 -12.60 14.04
CA PRO A 424 -6.50 -11.74 14.55
C PRO A 424 -5.63 -11.09 13.47
N ALA A 425 -5.37 -9.77 13.61
CA ALA A 425 -4.09 -9.27 14.11
C ALA A 425 -4.14 -7.84 14.70
N GLY A 426 -3.42 -7.61 15.83
CA GLY A 426 -2.79 -6.32 16.20
C GLY A 426 -3.34 -5.52 17.40
N SER A 427 -4.54 -5.84 17.89
CA SER A 427 -5.40 -4.90 18.63
C SER A 427 -6.46 -5.67 19.43
N SER A 428 -7.09 -5.08 20.46
CA SER A 428 -8.24 -5.74 21.12
C SER A 428 -9.57 -5.37 20.45
N PHE A 429 -10.55 -6.28 20.54
CA PHE A 429 -11.87 -6.11 19.95
C PHE A 429 -12.96 -6.50 20.94
N GLU A 430 -13.96 -5.62 21.12
CA GLU A 430 -15.09 -5.85 22.02
C GLU A 430 -16.43 -5.63 21.30
N MET A 431 -17.41 -6.48 21.58
CA MET A 431 -18.78 -6.36 21.07
C MET A 431 -19.78 -6.13 22.19
N GLN A 432 -20.69 -5.19 21.97
CA GLN A 432 -21.88 -4.98 22.76
C GLN A 432 -23.11 -5.16 21.87
N GLY A 433 -24.03 -6.05 22.25
CA GLY A 433 -25.25 -6.31 21.50
C GLY A 433 -25.22 -7.55 20.61
N ALA A 434 -26.14 -7.64 19.65
CA ALA A 434 -26.40 -8.84 18.86
C ALA A 434 -25.62 -8.83 17.53
N TRP A 435 -24.36 -9.26 17.57
CA TRP A 435 -23.50 -9.41 16.38
C TRP A 435 -23.48 -10.85 15.87
N SER A 436 -23.46 -11.01 14.55
CA SER A 436 -23.37 -12.29 13.86
C SER A 436 -22.08 -12.38 13.04
N GLN A 437 -21.57 -13.61 12.89
CA GLN A 437 -20.40 -13.89 12.06
C GLN A 437 -20.83 -14.55 10.75
N ASN A 438 -20.27 -14.10 9.63
CA ASN A 438 -20.42 -14.76 8.33
C ASN A 438 -19.14 -15.54 7.97
N PRO A 439 -19.11 -16.88 8.13
CA PRO A 439 -17.92 -17.70 7.90
C PRO A 439 -17.66 -18.02 6.42
N ASN A 440 -18.56 -17.63 5.50
CA ASN A 440 -18.48 -18.01 4.08
C ASN A 440 -17.82 -16.95 3.21
N ASN A 441 -17.39 -15.81 3.76
CA ASN A 441 -16.85 -14.70 2.98
C ASN A 441 -15.32 -14.64 3.07
N ARG A 442 -14.63 -15.11 2.03
CA ARG A 442 -13.16 -15.26 1.96
C ARG A 442 -12.39 -13.94 1.72
N TYR A 443 -12.98 -12.80 2.05
CA TYR A 443 -12.47 -11.49 1.60
C TYR A 443 -11.51 -10.80 2.57
N SER A 444 -11.26 -11.35 3.76
CA SER A 444 -10.04 -10.99 4.52
C SER A 444 -8.83 -11.53 3.76
N LYS A 445 -8.36 -10.77 2.75
CA LYS A 445 -7.24 -11.13 1.88
C LYS A 445 -5.92 -11.35 2.67
N GLU A 446 -5.87 -10.90 3.91
CA GLU A 446 -4.76 -11.08 4.86
C GLU A 446 -4.70 -12.50 5.47
N LEU A 447 -5.82 -13.22 5.59
CA LEU A 447 -5.88 -14.52 6.27
C LEU A 447 -6.07 -15.68 5.27
N ARG A 448 -4.97 -16.12 4.67
CA ARG A 448 -4.90 -17.36 3.85
C ARG A 448 -4.91 -18.65 4.69
N ASP A 449 -5.63 -18.71 5.80
CA ASP A 449 -5.65 -19.87 6.71
C ASP A 449 -7.03 -20.50 6.93
N GLY A 450 -8.07 -20.00 6.26
CA GLY A 450 -9.41 -20.61 6.30
C GLY A 450 -10.32 -20.12 7.43
N PHE A 451 -9.95 -19.03 8.11
CA PHE A 451 -10.77 -18.38 9.15
C PHE A 451 -11.27 -16.99 8.74
N SER A 452 -11.79 -16.88 7.52
CA SER A 452 -12.42 -15.64 7.02
C SER A 452 -13.87 -15.57 7.51
N ALA A 453 -14.06 -15.15 8.75
CA ALA A 453 -15.37 -14.68 9.18
C ALA A 453 -15.43 -13.16 8.97
N MET A 454 -16.61 -12.58 8.79
CA MET A 454 -16.86 -11.13 8.90
C MET A 454 -17.92 -10.87 9.97
N LEU A 455 -17.83 -9.75 10.69
CA LEU A 455 -18.85 -9.35 11.67
C LEU A 455 -19.88 -8.41 11.07
N PHE A 456 -21.15 -8.73 11.31
CA PHE A 456 -22.27 -7.89 10.95
C PHE A 456 -23.32 -7.82 12.04
N ASN A 457 -24.09 -6.74 12.01
CA ASN A 457 -25.23 -6.49 12.88
C ASN A 457 -26.46 -6.19 12.01
N CYS A 458 -27.52 -6.98 12.15
CA CYS A 458 -28.78 -6.74 11.44
C CYS A 458 -29.48 -5.51 12.00
N ALA A 459 -29.89 -4.57 11.15
CA ALA A 459 -30.49 -3.32 11.58
C ALA A 459 -31.76 -3.52 12.44
N ALA A 460 -31.58 -3.34 13.74
CA ALA A 460 -32.58 -2.79 14.64
C ALA A 460 -31.83 -1.83 15.58
N SER A 461 -32.39 -0.64 15.80
CA SER A 461 -31.80 0.45 16.60
C SER A 461 -31.64 0.10 18.08
N SER A 462 -30.66 -0.75 18.40
CA SER A 462 -30.37 -1.25 19.75
C SER A 462 -29.16 -0.60 20.40
N ASN A 463 -28.48 0.33 19.71
CA ASN A 463 -27.19 0.92 20.11
C ASN A 463 -26.10 -0.15 20.30
N ASP A 464 -26.09 -1.15 19.43
CA ASP A 464 -25.05 -2.18 19.41
C ASP A 464 -23.74 -1.56 18.91
N LYS A 465 -22.62 -2.05 19.46
CA LYS A 465 -21.29 -1.51 19.19
C LYS A 465 -20.29 -2.62 18.91
N ALA A 466 -19.40 -2.35 17.97
CA ALA A 466 -18.16 -3.07 17.75
C ALA A 466 -17.00 -2.09 17.98
N VAL A 467 -16.08 -2.44 18.87
CA VAL A 467 -15.00 -1.55 19.33
C VAL A 467 -13.67 -2.17 18.96
N PHE A 468 -12.96 -1.52 18.04
CA PHE A 468 -11.56 -1.83 17.74
C PHE A 468 -10.65 -0.95 18.60
N ALA A 469 -9.70 -1.55 19.30
CA ALA A 469 -8.73 -0.84 20.13
C ALA A 469 -7.29 -1.12 19.64
N PRO A 470 -6.81 -0.32 18.66
CA PRO A 470 -5.50 -0.53 18.06
C PRO A 470 -4.36 -0.27 19.04
N ASN A 471 -3.40 -1.19 19.09
CA ASN A 471 -2.17 -1.01 19.86
C ASN A 471 -1.12 -0.31 19.00
N LEU A 472 -0.99 1.00 19.17
CA LEU A 472 -0.11 1.82 18.34
C LEU A 472 1.31 1.90 18.92
N PRO A 473 2.36 1.83 18.07
CA PRO A 473 3.74 1.84 18.55
C PRO A 473 4.21 3.20 19.09
N HIS A 474 3.59 4.30 18.63
CA HIS A 474 3.95 5.67 19.02
C HIS A 474 2.77 6.63 18.82
N ASP A 475 2.83 7.78 19.50
CA ASP A 475 1.93 8.91 19.28
C ASP A 475 2.04 9.42 17.83
N GLY A 476 0.94 9.95 17.28
CA GLY A 476 0.96 10.50 15.93
C GLY A 476 -0.40 10.88 15.37
N MET A 477 -0.38 11.55 14.24
CA MET A 477 -1.51 11.61 13.31
C MET A 477 -1.50 10.33 12.49
N PHE A 478 -2.63 9.63 12.40
CA PHE A 478 -2.80 8.45 11.56
C PHE A 478 -3.97 8.65 10.58
N ASP A 479 -3.77 8.22 9.34
CA ASP A 479 -4.82 8.02 8.35
C ASP A 479 -5.58 6.74 8.69
N LEU A 480 -6.85 6.87 9.05
CA LEU A 480 -7.73 5.77 9.42
C LEU A 480 -8.49 5.26 8.19
N TYR A 481 -8.54 3.96 8.06
CA TYR A 481 -9.28 3.23 7.04
C TYR A 481 -10.15 2.14 7.68
N ALA A 482 -11.24 1.78 7.01
CA ALA A 482 -12.09 0.65 7.37
C ALA A 482 -12.34 -0.22 6.14
N THR A 483 -12.64 -1.50 6.36
CA THR A 483 -13.07 -2.43 5.31
C THR A 483 -14.30 -3.23 5.77
N TRP A 484 -15.07 -3.72 4.81
CA TRP A 484 -16.34 -4.43 5.04
C TRP A 484 -16.71 -5.34 3.86
N ALA A 485 -17.78 -6.12 4.02
CA ALA A 485 -18.28 -7.00 2.98
C ALA A 485 -18.88 -6.20 1.81
N PRO A 486 -18.41 -6.36 0.57
CA PRO A 486 -19.02 -5.73 -0.59
C PRO A 486 -20.26 -6.53 -1.00
N ASP A 487 -21.32 -6.46 -0.20
CA ASP A 487 -22.61 -7.07 -0.54
C ASP A 487 -23.78 -6.10 -0.43
N ASP A 488 -24.88 -6.45 -1.11
CA ASP A 488 -26.07 -5.61 -1.21
C ASP A 488 -26.81 -5.46 0.13
N SER A 489 -26.36 -6.13 1.20
CA SER A 489 -26.93 -5.96 2.53
C SER A 489 -26.30 -4.80 3.31
N ALA A 490 -25.19 -4.21 2.86
CA ALA A 490 -24.53 -3.14 3.61
C ALA A 490 -25.37 -1.83 3.74
N THR A 491 -25.27 -1.21 4.92
CA THR A 491 -25.93 0.07 5.27
C THR A 491 -25.21 1.28 4.67
N SER A 492 -25.94 2.35 4.36
CA SER A 492 -25.33 3.64 3.96
C SER A 492 -25.10 4.60 5.13
N GLN A 493 -25.38 4.15 6.37
CA GLN A 493 -25.43 4.99 7.57
C GLN A 493 -24.65 4.40 8.74
N ALA A 494 -23.52 3.74 8.46
CA ALA A 494 -22.66 3.21 9.52
C ALA A 494 -22.00 4.37 10.27
N LEU A 495 -22.29 4.52 11.57
CA LEU A 495 -21.65 5.55 12.38
C LEU A 495 -20.33 5.00 12.94
N VAL A 496 -19.23 5.64 12.58
CA VAL A 496 -17.89 5.27 13.07
C VAL A 496 -17.36 6.40 13.94
N THR A 497 -17.17 6.13 15.22
CA THR A 497 -16.65 7.09 16.21
C THR A 497 -15.19 6.78 16.56
N VAL A 498 -14.31 7.73 16.26
CA VAL A 498 -12.90 7.72 16.67
C VAL A 498 -12.79 8.41 18.03
N SER A 499 -12.43 7.63 19.05
CA SER A 499 -12.24 8.05 20.43
C SER A 499 -10.79 7.86 20.82
N THR A 500 -10.05 8.96 20.95
CA THR A 500 -8.68 8.99 21.46
C THR A 500 -8.60 10.00 22.61
N PRO A 501 -7.50 10.02 23.39
CA PRO A 501 -7.30 11.05 24.41
C PRO A 501 -7.35 12.50 23.86
N TYR A 502 -7.13 12.68 22.56
CA TYR A 502 -7.12 13.98 21.89
C TYR A 502 -8.44 14.36 21.24
N VAL A 503 -9.21 13.38 20.75
CA VAL A 503 -10.40 13.64 19.96
C VAL A 503 -11.50 12.62 20.21
N LEU A 504 -12.74 13.10 20.20
CA LEU A 504 -13.93 12.29 20.02
C LEU A 504 -14.64 12.81 18.77
N LYS A 505 -14.57 12.07 17.66
CA LYS A 505 -15.12 12.50 16.38
C LYS A 505 -15.79 11.34 15.66
N SER A 506 -16.98 11.58 15.14
CA SER A 506 -17.75 10.59 14.37
C SER A 506 -17.74 10.90 12.88
N VAL A 507 -17.77 9.86 12.07
CA VAL A 507 -17.87 9.87 10.61
C VAL A 507 -19.00 8.94 10.21
N ILE A 508 -19.81 9.35 9.22
CA ILE A 508 -20.80 8.46 8.62
C ILE A 508 -20.13 7.77 7.44
N LEU A 509 -20.06 6.44 7.51
CA LEU A 509 -19.53 5.57 6.48
C LEU A 509 -20.69 5.01 5.65
N ASP A 510 -20.63 5.21 4.33
CA ASP A 510 -21.55 4.59 3.39
C ASP A 510 -21.01 3.24 2.95
N GLU A 511 -21.43 2.18 3.65
CA GLU A 511 -21.01 0.81 3.34
C GLU A 511 -21.73 0.23 2.11
N SER A 512 -22.81 0.88 1.65
CA SER A 512 -23.53 0.44 0.44
C SER A 512 -22.73 0.68 -0.84
N ILE A 513 -21.72 1.56 -0.79
CA ILE A 513 -20.79 1.79 -1.89
C ILE A 513 -19.64 0.79 -1.76
N SER A 514 -19.59 -0.22 -2.63
CA SER A 514 -18.55 -1.27 -2.60
C SER A 514 -17.12 -0.68 -2.67
N PRO A 515 -16.28 -0.81 -1.62
CA PRO A 515 -14.84 -0.63 -1.76
C PRO A 515 -14.20 -1.97 -2.13
N CYS A 516 -13.24 -1.95 -3.04
CA CYS A 516 -12.53 -3.17 -3.42
C CYS A 516 -11.45 -3.59 -2.41
N ASP A 517 -11.07 -2.72 -1.45
CA ASP A 517 -9.97 -2.97 -0.50
C ASP A 517 -10.10 -2.24 0.87
N TRP A 518 -10.02 -0.89 0.93
CA TRP A 518 -10.03 -0.11 2.18
C TRP A 518 -10.60 1.30 1.95
N ALA A 519 -11.61 1.71 2.71
CA ALA A 519 -12.17 3.06 2.63
C ALA A 519 -11.52 4.01 3.64
N TYR A 520 -11.12 5.18 3.19
CA TYR A 520 -10.51 6.21 4.05
C TYR A 520 -11.57 6.94 4.87
N LEU A 521 -11.41 6.94 6.19
CA LEU A 521 -12.32 7.61 7.14
C LEU A 521 -11.83 9.00 7.57
N GLY A 522 -10.53 9.29 7.39
CA GLY A 522 -9.93 10.56 7.74
C GLY A 522 -8.61 10.43 8.51
N ARG A 523 -7.99 11.56 8.80
CA ARG A 523 -6.75 11.67 9.57
C ARG A 523 -7.05 12.13 10.99
N PHE A 524 -6.61 11.38 11.99
CA PHE A 524 -6.90 11.65 13.40
C PHE A 524 -5.64 11.56 14.28
N PRO A 525 -5.59 12.30 15.40
CA PRO A 525 -4.53 12.16 16.40
C PRO A 525 -4.76 10.93 17.29
N PHE A 526 -3.74 10.08 17.43
CA PHE A 526 -3.73 8.90 18.29
C PHE A 526 -2.52 8.92 19.26
N THR A 527 -2.66 8.22 20.38
CA THR A 527 -1.56 7.95 21.32
C THR A 527 -0.99 6.55 21.11
N ALA A 528 0.26 6.33 21.50
CA ALA A 528 0.83 5.00 21.64
C ALA A 528 0.01 4.12 22.61
N GLY A 529 0.10 2.80 22.44
CA GLY A 529 -0.64 1.83 23.22
C GLY A 529 -2.07 1.61 22.71
N ASP A 530 -2.89 1.01 23.57
CA ASP A 530 -4.26 0.54 23.32
C ASP A 530 -5.36 1.48 23.87
N ASN A 531 -4.99 2.70 24.28
CA ASN A 531 -5.93 3.71 24.81
C ASN A 531 -6.82 4.39 23.75
N ASN A 532 -6.81 3.86 22.53
CA ASN A 532 -7.55 4.40 21.40
C ASN A 532 -8.70 3.46 21.07
N SER A 533 -9.83 3.99 20.61
CA SER A 533 -10.97 3.17 20.22
C SER A 533 -11.60 3.70 18.92
N ILE A 534 -11.84 2.79 17.98
CA ILE A 534 -12.65 3.02 16.78
C ILE A 534 -13.92 2.21 16.97
N ILE A 535 -15.05 2.91 17.08
CA ILE A 535 -16.33 2.35 17.51
C ILE A 535 -17.28 2.39 16.31
N PHE A 536 -17.69 1.24 15.82
CA PHE A 536 -18.79 1.10 14.87
C PHE A 536 -20.08 0.95 15.67
N ASP A 537 -21.08 1.79 15.40
CA ASP A 537 -22.36 1.75 16.08
C ASP A 537 -23.54 1.77 15.11
N ASN A 538 -24.58 1.00 15.44
CA ASN A 538 -25.77 0.85 14.60
C ASN A 538 -26.85 1.91 14.87
N SER A 539 -26.54 2.97 15.63
CA SER A 539 -27.56 3.91 16.12
C SER A 539 -28.29 4.67 14.99
N LEU A 540 -27.62 4.84 13.85
CA LEU A 540 -28.18 5.46 12.66
C LEU A 540 -28.71 4.47 11.61
N CYS A 541 -28.51 3.16 11.82
CA CYS A 541 -28.95 2.13 10.88
C CYS A 541 -30.44 1.85 11.04
N ASN A 542 -31.27 2.57 10.28
CA ASN A 542 -32.73 2.50 10.37
C ASN A 542 -33.41 1.84 9.16
N ILE A 543 -32.64 1.38 8.18
CA ILE A 543 -33.15 0.73 6.98
C ILE A 543 -33.32 -0.78 7.26
N PRO A 544 -34.54 -1.33 7.13
CA PRO A 544 -34.77 -2.76 7.30
C PRO A 544 -33.89 -3.60 6.37
N ASP A 545 -33.46 -4.78 6.84
CA ASP A 545 -32.66 -5.76 6.11
C ASP A 545 -31.28 -5.24 5.63
N LYS A 546 -30.85 -4.07 6.11
CA LYS A 546 -29.48 -3.57 5.95
C LYS A 546 -28.65 -3.89 7.18
N ASN A 547 -27.41 -4.28 6.95
CA ASN A 547 -26.45 -4.69 7.96
C ASN A 547 -25.39 -3.60 8.13
N LEU A 548 -25.02 -3.34 9.37
CA LEU A 548 -23.76 -2.68 9.70
C LEU A 548 -22.66 -3.74 9.71
N TRP A 549 -21.56 -3.47 9.01
CA TRP A 549 -20.38 -4.32 9.00
C TRP A 549 -19.24 -3.71 9.82
N ALA A 550 -18.47 -4.56 10.47
CA ALA A 550 -17.30 -4.14 11.26
C ALA A 550 -16.21 -5.21 11.12
N ASP A 551 -15.58 -5.28 9.93
CA ASP A 551 -14.59 -6.31 9.63
C ASP A 551 -13.23 -5.94 10.23
N ALA A 552 -12.58 -4.91 9.69
CA ALA A 552 -11.29 -4.45 10.18
C ALA A 552 -11.11 -2.94 9.99
N VAL A 553 -10.20 -2.38 10.79
CA VAL A 553 -9.68 -1.01 10.63
C VAL A 553 -8.19 -1.04 10.41
N LYS A 554 -7.68 -0.06 9.67
CA LYS A 554 -6.26 0.13 9.39
C LYS A 554 -5.87 1.56 9.66
N LEU A 555 -4.80 1.74 10.42
CA LEU A 555 -4.24 3.02 10.77
C LEU A 555 -2.88 3.14 10.10
N ILE A 556 -2.71 4.16 9.27
CA ILE A 556 -1.46 4.45 8.61
C ILE A 556 -0.85 5.69 9.24
N TYR A 557 0.31 5.60 9.90
CA TYR A 557 0.93 6.78 10.53
C TYR A 557 1.22 7.83 9.47
N ALA A 558 0.66 9.02 9.62
CA ALA A 558 0.79 10.09 8.65
C ALA A 558 1.85 11.13 9.04
N ALA A 559 1.91 11.52 10.32
CA ALA A 559 2.73 12.63 10.80
C ALA A 559 2.85 12.66 12.33
N PRO A 560 3.80 13.42 12.91
CA PRO A 560 3.80 13.74 14.34
C PRO A 560 2.56 14.56 14.73
N LEU A 561 2.24 14.61 16.03
CA LEU A 561 1.16 15.45 16.53
C LEU A 561 1.48 16.95 16.34
N PRO A 562 0.49 17.80 16.01
CA PRO A 562 0.71 19.24 15.88
C PRO A 562 1.30 19.85 17.17
N GLY A 563 2.43 20.55 17.07
CA GLY A 563 3.10 21.16 18.22
C GLY A 563 4.08 20.25 18.98
N SER A 564 4.17 18.95 18.63
CA SER A 564 5.27 18.11 19.09
C SER A 564 6.53 18.43 18.26
N GLN A 565 7.31 19.43 18.69
CA GLN A 565 8.74 19.46 18.35
C GLN A 565 9.49 18.46 19.23
N THR A 566 9.10 17.21 19.16
CA THR A 566 9.98 16.13 19.59
C THR A 566 10.79 15.77 18.35
N TRP A 567 12.07 16.10 18.40
CA TRP A 567 13.05 15.32 17.67
C TRP A 567 12.78 13.88 18.04
N ILE A 568 12.17 13.15 17.12
CA ILE A 568 12.04 11.71 17.24
C ILE A 568 13.48 11.20 17.12
N PHE A 569 14.14 11.06 18.26
CA PHE A 569 15.30 10.20 18.38
C PHE A 569 14.76 8.78 18.34
N TYR A 570 14.79 8.17 17.15
CA TYR A 570 14.88 6.72 17.01
C TYR A 570 16.28 6.40 16.53
#